data_AF-A0A9W3J3S1-F1
#
_entry.id   AF-A0A9W3J3S1-F1
#
_cell.length_a   1.000
_cell.length_b   1.000
_cell.length_c   1.000
_cell.angle_alpha   90.00
_cell.angle_beta   90.00
_cell.angle_gamma   90.00
#
_symmetry.space_group_name_H-M   'P 1'
#
loop_
_entity.id
_entity.type
_entity.pdbx_description
1 polymer ?
#
loop_
_entity_poly.entity_id
_entity_poly.type
_entity_poly.pdbx_seq_one_letter_code
_entity_poly.pdbx_strand_id
1 'polypeptide(L)' 'MDTSKSTDTLGAQILGNTMEGLYRLDKDNKPIPAAAESSTKSEDGKKYTFKLRKDAKWSNGDPVTAKDFVYG' A
#
# COMPACT_ATOMS: atom_id res chain seq x y z
N MET A 1 1.89 -7.90 14.39
CA MET A 1 2.44 -8.41 13.13
C MET A 1 3.24 -7.28 12.52
N ASP A 2 4.56 -7.40 12.57
CA ASP A 2 5.48 -6.40 12.04
C ASP A 2 5.76 -6.74 10.56
N THR A 3 5.39 -5.84 9.65
CA THR A 3 5.54 -6.00 8.19
C THR A 3 6.99 -6.15 7.76
N SER A 4 7.94 -5.60 8.53
CA SER A 4 9.38 -5.67 8.23
C SER A 4 10.03 -7.01 8.58
N LYS A 5 9.31 -7.91 9.28
CA LYS A 5 9.84 -9.18 9.81
C LYS A 5 9.10 -10.44 9.32
N SER A 6 8.16 -10.33 8.39
CA SER A 6 7.41 -11.48 7.88
C SER A 6 8.11 -12.09 6.67
N THR A 7 8.49 -13.38 6.75
CA THR A 7 9.20 -14.13 5.69
C THR A 7 8.40 -15.33 5.16
N ASP A 8 7.18 -15.55 5.67
CA ASP A 8 6.33 -16.69 5.35
C ASP A 8 5.01 -16.29 4.67
N THR A 9 4.49 -17.17 3.82
CA THR A 9 3.29 -16.95 2.99
C THR A 9 2.01 -16.78 3.80
N LEU A 10 1.94 -17.35 5.01
CA LEU A 10 0.77 -17.22 5.88
C LEU A 10 0.72 -15.80 6.49
N GLY A 11 1.86 -15.27 6.94
CA GLY A 11 2.01 -13.90 7.40
C GLY A 11 1.68 -12.86 6.32
N ALA A 12 2.13 -13.09 5.09
CA ALA A 12 1.78 -12.26 3.94
C ALA A 12 0.26 -12.25 3.63
N GLN A 13 -0.41 -13.40 3.83
CA GLN A 13 -1.85 -13.52 3.60
C GLN A 13 -2.68 -12.77 4.66
N ILE A 14 -2.27 -12.79 5.93
CA ILE A 14 -2.95 -12.02 6.98
C ILE A 14 -2.65 -10.52 6.83
N LEU A 15 -1.41 -10.14 6.47
CA LEU A 15 -1.05 -8.75 6.19
C LEU A 15 -1.84 -8.20 4.99
N GLY A 16 -2.03 -8.95 3.91
CA GLY A 16 -2.86 -8.52 2.78
C GLY A 16 -4.35 -8.31 3.11
N ASN A 17 -4.83 -8.89 4.21
CA ASN A 17 -6.20 -8.68 4.71
C ASN A 17 -6.31 -7.54 5.74
N THR A 18 -5.20 -7.16 6.40
CA THR A 18 -5.20 -6.22 7.54
C THR A 18 -4.42 -4.94 7.30
N MET A 19 -3.60 -4.91 6.25
CA MET A 19 -2.81 -3.78 5.77
C MET A 19 -3.07 -3.61 4.28
N GLU A 20 -3.15 -2.37 3.79
CA GLU A 20 -3.36 -2.09 2.37
C GLU A 20 -2.18 -1.27 1.83
N GLY A 21 -1.42 -1.85 0.91
CA GLY A 21 -0.31 -1.17 0.22
C GLY A 21 -0.80 -0.12 -0.79
N LEU A 22 0.13 0.56 -1.47
CA LEU A 22 -0.23 1.55 -2.51
C LEU A 22 -1.10 0.94 -3.62
N TYR A 23 -0.80 -0.30 -3.99
CA TYR A 23 -1.54 -1.13 -4.95
C TYR A 23 -1.83 -2.49 -4.31
N ARG A 24 -2.87 -3.17 -4.80
CA ARG A 24 -3.18 -4.56 -4.48
C ARG A 24 -3.44 -5.35 -5.76
N LEU A 25 -3.36 -6.67 -5.69
CA LEU A 25 -3.76 -7.51 -6.81
C LEU A 25 -5.27 -7.72 -6.80
N ASP A 26 -5.90 -7.68 -7.96
CA ASP A 26 -7.29 -8.13 -8.13
C ASP A 26 -7.36 -9.66 -8.24
N LYS A 27 -8.57 -10.18 -8.47
CA LYS A 27 -8.82 -11.64 -8.58
C LYS A 27 -8.09 -12.29 -9.76
N ASP A 28 -7.66 -11.50 -10.74
CA ASP A 28 -6.93 -11.95 -11.93
C ASP A 28 -5.43 -11.70 -11.81
N ASN A 29 -4.94 -11.40 -10.61
CA ASN A 29 -3.55 -11.06 -10.30
C ASN A 29 -3.03 -9.81 -11.03
N LYS A 30 -3.90 -8.85 -11.36
CA LYS A 30 -3.50 -7.56 -11.93
C LYS A 30 -3.37 -6.49 -10.84
N PRO A 31 -2.34 -5.64 -10.88
CA PRO A 31 -2.17 -4.57 -9.91
C PRO A 31 -3.22 -3.47 -10.13
N ILE A 32 -4.02 -3.21 -9.10
CA ILE A 32 -5.03 -2.15 -9.04
C ILE A 32 -4.73 -1.16 -7.90
N PRO A 33 -5.07 0.13 -8.03
CA PRO A 33 -4.86 1.12 -6.97
C PRO A 33 -5.62 0.76 -5.69
N ALA A 34 -4.94 0.85 -4.55
CA ALA A 34 -5.48 0.50 -3.24
C ALA A 34 -5.41 1.70 -2.29
N ALA A 35 -4.38 1.85 -1.45
CA ALA A 35 -4.21 3.07 -0.66
C ALA A 35 -3.92 4.32 -1.53
N ALA A 36 -3.33 4.11 -2.72
CA ALA A 36 -3.18 5.14 -3.73
C ALA A 36 -4.45 5.27 -4.59
N GLU A 37 -4.83 6.51 -4.92
CA GLU A 37 -5.86 6.80 -5.94
C GLU A 37 -5.28 6.79 -7.35
N SER A 38 -4.00 7.19 -7.49
CA SER A 38 -3.30 7.24 -8.77
C SER A 38 -1.79 7.26 -8.59
N SER A 39 -1.05 6.91 -9.65
CA SER A 39 0.40 7.05 -9.69
C SER A 39 0.87 7.63 -11.02
N THR A 40 1.97 8.37 -10.99
CA THR A 40 2.71 8.81 -12.18
C THR A 40 4.13 8.29 -12.13
N LYS A 41 4.70 8.02 -13.30
CA LYS A 41 6.07 7.54 -13.49
C LYS A 41 6.84 8.56 -14.32
N SER A 42 8.08 8.87 -13.93
CA SER A 42 8.99 9.68 -14.74
C SER A 42 9.36 8.98 -16.05
N GLU A 43 9.80 9.74 -17.04
CA GLU A 43 10.21 9.21 -18.35
C GLU A 43 11.35 8.21 -18.25
N ASP A 44 12.29 8.43 -17.32
CA ASP A 44 13.41 7.52 -17.04
C ASP A 44 13.01 6.28 -16.22
N GLY A 45 11.76 6.20 -15.77
CA GLY A 45 11.21 5.10 -14.98
C GLY A 45 11.76 4.98 -13.55
N LYS A 46 12.54 5.95 -13.08
CA LYS A 46 13.22 5.89 -11.77
C LYS A 46 12.48 6.61 -10.65
N LYS A 47 11.50 7.45 -10.98
CA LYS A 47 10.69 8.19 -10.02
C LYS A 47 9.22 7.86 -10.18
N TYR A 48 8.61 7.43 -9.08
CA TYR A 48 7.17 7.21 -8.99
C TYR A 48 6.57 8.19 -7.98
N THR A 49 5.46 8.82 -8.36
CA THR A 49 4.70 9.71 -7.47
C THR A 49 3.32 9.09 -7.26
N PHE A 50 2.97 8.80 -6.02
CA PHE A 50 1.69 8.22 -5.65
C PHE A 50 0.83 9.27 -4.97
N LYS A 51 -0.43 9.39 -5.40
CA LYS A 51 -1.45 10.17 -4.69
C LYS A 51 -2.21 9.22 -3.80
N LEU A 52 -2.28 9.52 -2.50
CA LEU A 52 -3.04 8.74 -1.53
C LEU A 52 -4.50 9.21 -1.49
N ARG A 53 -5.42 8.29 -1.20
CA ARG A 53 -6.84 8.62 -0.99
C ARG A 53 -6.98 9.54 0.23
N LYS A 54 -7.63 10.69 0.06
CA LYS A 54 -7.79 11.69 1.13
C LYS A 54 -8.65 11.21 2.30
N ASP A 55 -9.56 10.27 2.05
CA ASP A 55 -10.49 9.77 3.06
C ASP A 55 -10.01 8.48 3.74
N ALA A 56 -8.81 8.00 3.40
CA ALA A 56 -8.25 6.79 3.99
C ALA A 56 -7.90 7.01 5.46
N LYS A 57 -8.35 6.09 6.32
CA LYS A 57 -8.10 6.09 7.76
C LYS A 57 -7.66 4.72 8.23
N TRP A 58 -6.73 4.70 9.17
CA TRP A 58 -6.39 3.53 9.97
C TRP A 58 -7.59 3.10 10.81
N SER A 59 -7.59 1.84 11.27
CA SER A 59 -8.69 1.28 12.08
C SER A 59 -8.89 1.98 13.42
N ASN A 60 -7.88 2.70 13.92
CA ASN A 60 -7.95 3.56 15.10
C ASN A 60 -8.52 4.96 14.82
N GLY A 61 -8.81 5.30 13.55
CA GLY A 61 -9.39 6.57 13.12
C GLY A 61 -8.39 7.60 12.59
N ASP A 62 -7.08 7.35 12.70
CA ASP A 62 -6.04 8.26 12.22
C ASP A 62 -6.00 8.31 10.68
N PRO A 63 -5.75 9.48 10.05
CA PRO A 63 -5.64 9.56 8.60
C PRO A 63 -4.41 8.81 8.09
N VAL A 64 -4.54 8.10 6.97
CA VAL A 64 -3.40 7.48 6.29
C VAL A 64 -2.63 8.57 5.53
N THR A 65 -1.34 8.72 5.85
CA THR A 65 -0.50 9.76 5.24
C THR A 65 0.72 9.17 4.55
N ALA A 66 1.35 9.95 3.66
CA ALA A 66 2.59 9.55 2.99
C ALA A 66 3.73 9.23 3.96
N LYS A 67 3.69 9.78 5.19
CA LYS A 67 4.69 9.52 6.22
C LYS A 67 4.64 8.06 6.72
N ASP A 68 3.47 7.45 6.70
CA ASP A 68 3.30 6.06 7.14
C ASP A 68 4.00 5.09 6.19
N PHE A 69 4.07 5.43 4.91
CA PHE A 69 4.81 4.69 3.88
C PHE A 69 6.33 4.93 3.89
N VAL A 70 6.79 6.02 4.53
CA VAL A 70 8.23 6.30 4.68
C VAL A 70 8.81 5.56 5.89
N TYR A 71 7.98 5.29 6.91
CA TYR A 71 8.41 4.68 8.16
C TYR A 71 8.44 3.14 8.13
N GLY A 72 7.62 2.52 7.27
CA GLY A 72 7.46 1.06 7.17
C GLY A 72 8.59 0.32 6.47
#